data_AF-A0A8J7K486-F1
#
_entry.id   AF-A0A8J7K486-F1
#
_cell.length_a   1.000
_cell.length_b   1.000
_cell.length_c   1.000
_cell.angle_alpha   90.00
_cell.angle_beta   90.00
_cell.angle_gamma   90.00
#
_symmetry.space_group_name_H-M   'P 1'
#
loop_
_entity.id
_entity.type
_entity.pdbx_description
1 polymer ?
#
loop_
_entity_poly.entity_id
_entity_poly.type
_entity_poly.pdbx_seq_one_letter_code
_entity_poly.pdbx_strand_id
1 'polypeptide(L)' 'MDELMNCDYPIPDPAWDYSEIYNQLQKSKSKLEQLIKYMSDIENATTESDSIIKEQINDIGLILNSTQRMIDHT' A
#
# COMPACT_ATOMS: atom_id res chain seq x y z
N MET A 1 29.36 38.22 -6.32
CA MET A 1 29.02 37.65 -5.01
C MET A 1 27.64 38.18 -4.70
N ASP A 2 26.52 37.44 -4.78
CA ASP A 2 26.27 36.01 -4.85
C ASP A 2 24.91 35.80 -5.54
N GLU A 3 24.91 35.43 -6.82
CA GLU A 3 23.67 35.09 -7.58
C GLU A 3 23.57 33.58 -7.84
N LEU A 4 24.12 32.74 -6.95
CA LEU A 4 24.27 31.30 -7.16
C LEU A 4 23.61 30.42 -6.09
N MET A 5 22.66 30.94 -5.31
CA MET A 5 22.06 30.20 -4.18
C MET A 5 20.53 30.16 -4.12
N ASN A 6 19.80 30.71 -5.09
CA ASN A 6 18.35 30.46 -5.20
C ASN A 6 18.12 29.32 -6.20
N CYS A 7 18.51 28.10 -5.81
CA CYS A 7 17.85 26.93 -6.35
C CYS A 7 16.43 26.92 -5.78
N ASP A 8 15.48 27.54 -6.50
CA ASP A 8 14.05 27.30 -6.32
C ASP A 8 13.80 25.82 -6.63
N TYR A 9 14.10 24.96 -5.65
CA TYR A 9 13.70 23.57 -5.68
C TYR A 9 12.17 23.56 -5.77
N PRO A 10 11.57 22.85 -6.75
CA PRO A 10 10.12 22.75 -6.79
C PRO A 10 9.66 22.15 -5.47
N ILE A 11 8.85 22.92 -4.74
CA ILE A 11 8.14 22.40 -3.56
C ILE A 11 7.31 21.23 -4.08
N PRO A 12 7.48 20.01 -3.56
CA PRO A 12 6.77 18.84 -4.06
C PRO A 12 5.27 19.10 -4.02
N ASP A 13 4.59 18.83 -5.15
CA ASP A 13 3.16 19.04 -5.29
C ASP A 13 2.39 18.07 -4.38
N PRO A 14 1.56 18.56 -3.44
CA PRO A 14 0.75 17.70 -2.56
C PRO A 14 -0.13 16.70 -3.34
N ALA A 15 -0.49 17.02 -4.60
CA ALA A 15 -1.23 16.10 -5.46
C ALA A 15 -0.50 14.78 -5.73
N TRP A 16 0.84 14.78 -5.72
CA TRP A 16 1.63 13.56 -5.87
C TRP A 16 1.54 12.66 -4.64
N ASP A 17 1.53 13.23 -3.44
CA ASP A 17 1.38 12.47 -2.19
C ASP A 17 0.01 11.75 -2.15
N TYR A 18 -1.06 12.44 -2.56
CA TYR A 18 -2.38 11.81 -2.68
C TYR A 18 -2.45 10.73 -3.77
N SER A 19 -1.70 10.90 -4.87
CA SER A 19 -1.65 9.89 -5.93
C SER A 19 -0.98 8.60 -5.46
N GLU A 20 0.08 8.71 -4.66
CA GLU A 20 0.78 7.56 -4.09
C GLU A 20 -0.11 6.86 -3.06
N ILE A 21 -0.75 7.61 -2.16
CA ILE A 21 -1.73 7.07 -1.20
C ILE A 21 -2.84 6.31 -1.94
N TYR A 22 -3.41 6.92 -2.99
CA TYR A 22 -4.45 6.28 -3.81
C TYR A 22 -3.96 4.96 -4.44
N ASN A 23 -2.76 4.95 -5.01
CA ASN A 23 -2.18 3.75 -5.63
C ASN A 23 -1.97 2.63 -4.60
N GLN A 24 -1.47 2.94 -3.40
CA GLN A 24 -1.28 1.95 -2.33
C GLN A 24 -2.62 1.38 -1.83
N LEU A 25 -3.68 2.20 -1.78
CA LEU A 25 -5.02 1.75 -1.46
C LEU A 25 -5.59 0.83 -2.55
N GLN A 26 -5.45 1.18 -3.83
CA GLN A 26 -5.88 0.30 -4.94
C GLN A 26 -5.14 -1.04 -4.94
N LYS A 27 -3.83 -1.02 -4.64
CA LYS A 27 -3.03 -2.24 -4.52
C LYS A 27 -3.51 -3.13 -3.37
N SER A 28 -3.77 -2.55 -2.20
CA SER A 28 -4.31 -3.27 -1.04
C SER A 28 -5.68 -3.88 -1.35
N LYS A 29 -6.56 -3.12 -2.00
CA LYS A 29 -7.87 -3.59 -2.45
C LYS A 29 -7.76 -4.78 -3.39
N SER A 30 -6.92 -4.68 -4.43
CA SER A 30 -6.74 -5.76 -5.41
C SER A 30 -6.23 -7.05 -4.74
N LYS A 31 -5.29 -6.95 -3.79
CA LYS A 31 -4.80 -8.10 -3.02
C LYS A 31 -5.89 -8.72 -2.15
N LEU A 32 -6.75 -7.91 -1.51
CA LEU A 32 -7.89 -8.41 -0.74
C LEU A 32 -8.88 -9.17 -1.62
N GLU A 33 -9.21 -8.63 -2.80
CA GLU A 33 -10.11 -9.30 -3.75
C GLU A 33 -9.53 -10.64 -4.23
N GLN A 34 -8.22 -10.69 -4.50
CA GLN A 34 -7.53 -11.94 -4.84
C GLN A 34 -7.57 -12.96 -3.70
N LEU A 35 -7.33 -12.53 -2.46
CA LEU A 35 -7.38 -13.39 -1.28
C LEU A 35 -8.79 -13.94 -1.04
N ILE A 36 -9.82 -13.09 -1.15
CA ILE A 36 -11.23 -13.51 -1.02
C ILE A 36 -11.57 -14.57 -2.08
N LYS A 37 -11.16 -14.33 -3.33
CA LYS A 37 -11.34 -15.30 -4.40
C LYS A 37 -10.62 -16.61 -4.09
N TYR A 38 -9.35 -16.53 -3.69
CA TYR A 38 -8.58 -17.71 -3.31
C TYR A 38 -9.29 -18.51 -2.23
N MET A 39 -9.71 -17.87 -1.14
CA MET A 39 -10.47 -18.50 -0.05
C MET A 39 -11.80 -19.13 -0.51
N SER A 40 -12.46 -18.52 -1.50
CA SER A 40 -13.68 -19.08 -2.09
C SER A 40 -13.41 -20.30 -2.99
N ASP A 41 -12.24 -20.37 -3.61
CA ASP A 41 -11.85 -21.44 -4.54
C ASP A 41 -11.32 -22.69 -3.80
N ILE A 42 -10.91 -22.56 -2.52
CA ILE A 42 -10.43 -23.70 -1.73
C ILE A 42 -11.62 -24.49 -1.16
N GLU A 43 -11.91 -25.65 -1.73
CA GLU A 43 -12.97 -26.54 -1.21
C GLU A 43 -12.60 -27.22 0.12
N ASN A 44 -11.31 -27.44 0.39
CA ASN A 44 -10.82 -28.10 1.61
C ASN A 44 -9.73 -27.26 2.27
N ALA A 45 -10.09 -26.53 3.34
CA ALA A 45 -9.12 -25.78 4.13
C ALA A 45 -8.11 -26.75 4.80
N THR A 46 -6.84 -26.59 4.46
CA THR A 46 -5.69 -27.28 5.07
C THR A 46 -4.86 -26.32 5.93
N THR A 47 -4.00 -26.85 6.79
CA THR A 47 -3.01 -26.06 7.55
C THR A 47 -2.05 -25.28 6.64
N GLU A 48 -1.78 -25.79 5.44
CA GLU A 48 -1.00 -25.09 4.42
C GLU A 48 -1.78 -23.90 3.87
N SER A 49 -3.05 -24.09 3.49
CA SER A 49 -3.89 -22.99 3.01
C SER A 49 -4.10 -21.92 4.08
N ASP A 50 -4.22 -22.29 5.35
CA ASP A 50 -4.32 -21.37 6.49
C ASP A 50 -3.03 -20.55 6.67
N SER A 51 -1.86 -21.19 6.49
CA SER A 51 -0.56 -20.51 6.54
C SER A 51 -0.43 -19.48 5.42
N ILE A 52 -0.84 -19.85 4.19
CA ILE A 52 -0.83 -18.95 3.03
C ILE A 52 -1.79 -17.77 3.23
N ILE A 53 -3.00 -18.01 3.76
CA ILE A 53 -3.97 -16.95 4.05
C ILE A 53 -3.39 -15.97 5.08
N LYS A 54 -2.77 -16.47 6.15
CA LYS A 54 -2.15 -15.63 7.18
C LYS A 54 -1.02 -14.78 6.63
N GLU A 55 -0.16 -15.35 5.80
CA GLU A 55 0.92 -14.63 5.14
C GLU A 55 0.36 -13.50 4.26
N GLN A 56 -0.63 -13.79 3.41
CA GLN A 56 -1.24 -12.78 2.54
C GLN A 56 -1.96 -11.68 3.32
N ILE A 57 -2.64 -12.01 4.42
CA ILE A 57 -3.26 -11.01 5.32
C ILE A 57 -2.18 -10.10 5.91
N ASN A 58 -1.06 -10.68 6.37
CA ASN A 58 0.03 -9.90 6.95
C ASN A 58 0.63 -8.93 5.93
N ASP A 59 0.86 -9.39 4.70
CA ASP A 59 1.35 -8.55 3.60
C ASP A 59 0.41 -7.37 3.30
N ILE A 60 -0.90 -7.63 3.24
CA ILE A 60 -1.90 -6.57 3.06
C ILE A 60 -1.85 -5.59 4.22
N GLY A 61 -1.75 -6.09 5.46
CA GLY A 61 -1.63 -5.28 6.67
C GLY A 61 -0.39 -4.38 6.66
N LEU A 62 0.75 -4.85 6.17
CA LEU A 62 1.96 -4.04 6.03
C LEU A 62 1.74 -2.85 5.08
N ILE A 63 1.07 -3.07 3.94
CA ILE A 63 0.79 -2.01 2.96
C ILE A 63 -0.21 -1.00 3.55
N LEU A 64 -1.25 -1.46 4.25
CA LEU A 64 -2.22 -0.57 4.89
C LEU A 64 -1.57 0.27 5.99
N ASN A 65 -0.72 -0.34 6.82
CA ASN A 65 0.01 0.37 7.87
C ASN A 65 1.00 1.39 7.31
N SER A 66 1.69 1.08 6.21
CA SER A 66 2.57 2.06 5.55
C SER A 66 1.74 3.22 4.97
N THR A 67 0.61 2.91 4.34
CA THR A 67 -0.30 3.93 3.78
C THR A 67 -0.86 4.83 4.87
N GLN A 68 -1.26 4.27 6.02
CA GLN A 68 -1.72 5.05 7.17
C GLN A 68 -0.66 6.02 7.65
N ARG A 69 0.60 5.59 7.76
CA ARG A 69 1.71 6.47 8.13
C ARG A 69 1.89 7.61 7.13
N MET A 70 1.72 7.35 5.84
CA MET A 70 1.79 8.41 4.83
C MET A 70 0.70 9.46 5.06
N ILE A 71 -0.53 9.02 5.34
CA ILE A 71 -1.67 9.90 5.66
C ILE A 71 -1.40 10.69 6.95
N ASP A 72 -0.90 10.04 8.00
CA ASP A 72 -0.61 10.69 9.30
C ASP A 72 0.52 11.73 9.21
N HIS A 73 1.34 11.68 8.15
CA HIS A 73 2.44 12.61 7.87
C HIS A 73 2.14 13.62 6.74
N THR A 74 0.92 13.63 6.19
CA THR A 74 0.42 14.62 5.22
C THR A 74 -0.29 15.76 5.95
#